data_AF-A0A7Y3FFJ7-F1
#
_entry.id   AF-A0A7Y3FFJ7-F1
#
_cell.length_a   1.000
_cell.length_b   1.000
_cell.length_c   1.000
_cell.angle_alpha   90.00
_cell.angle_beta   90.00
_cell.angle_gamma   90.00
#
_symmetry.space_group_name_H-M   'P 1'
#
loop_
_entity.id
_entity.type
_entity.pdbx_description
1 polymer ?
#
loop_
_entity_poly.entity_id
_entity_poly.type
_entity_poly.pdbx_seq_one_letter_code
_entity_poly.pdbx_strand_id
1 'polypeptide(L)'
;MVKIIIQIKLIIFVFLNASLYLLAQTVYTPMWNDVYDFLDRQSLKQNIELDDEVKPYSRKYIATLLLDLDSKKEKLHQLEREELEFHKQEYAYELNNFQNERWYLFSHSDSLFSLKVSPIAGYGISTVGSNSGHQRWIGASTFGTYSDWFGASFDIRDKGEFGDNVDKEKQFTPQTGAWTKSAKNGIEYSDVKGSITY
;
A
#
# COMPACT_ATOMS: atom_id res chain seq x y z
N MET A 1 -39.96 29.92 23.35
CA MET A 1 -39.57 30.18 21.95
C MET A 1 -38.17 30.82 21.83
N VAL A 2 -37.89 31.94 22.51
CA VAL A 2 -36.58 32.64 22.42
C VAL A 2 -35.38 31.80 22.88
N LYS A 3 -35.50 31.02 23.97
CA LYS A 3 -34.42 30.12 24.45
C LYS A 3 -34.01 29.05 23.42
N ILE A 4 -34.98 28.49 22.71
CA ILE A 4 -34.73 27.45 21.69
C ILE A 4 -33.97 28.05 20.50
N ILE A 5 -34.32 29.27 20.09
CA ILE A 5 -33.63 29.98 19.01
C ILE A 5 -32.18 30.30 19.39
N ILE A 6 -31.92 30.67 20.65
CA ILE A 6 -30.56 30.92 21.15
C ILE A 6 -29.74 29.63 21.19
N GLN A 7 -30.33 28.51 21.65
CA GLN A 7 -29.67 27.21 21.65
C GLN A 7 -29.33 26.72 20.23
N ILE A 8 -30.24 26.89 19.26
CA ILE A 8 -30.00 26.55 17.85
C ILE A 8 -28.86 27.41 17.27
N LYS A 9 -28.86 28.72 17.54
CA LYS A 9 -27.78 29.62 17.09
C LYS A 9 -26.42 29.25 17.70
N LEU A 10 -26.40 28.85 18.97
CA LEU A 10 -25.18 28.40 19.64
C LEU A 10 -24.63 27.11 19.01
N ILE A 11 -25.51 26.14 18.72
CA ILE A 11 -25.13 24.91 18.03
C ILE A 11 -24.57 25.20 16.63
N ILE A 12 -25.25 26.06 15.86
CA ILE A 12 -24.79 26.48 14.52
C ILE A 12 -23.42 27.17 14.61
N PHE A 13 -23.21 28.05 15.60
CA PHE A 13 -21.93 28.73 15.81
C PHE A 13 -20.79 27.75 16.15
N VAL A 14 -21.07 26.74 16.99
CA VAL A 14 -20.08 25.69 17.31
C VAL A 14 -19.73 24.86 16.07
N PHE A 15 -20.72 24.48 15.25
CA PHE A 15 -20.48 23.74 14.00
C PHE A 15 -19.70 24.56 12.96
N LEU A 16 -19.96 25.87 12.84
CA LEU A 16 -19.24 26.77 11.93
C LEU A 16 -17.77 27.00 12.33
N ASN A 17 -17.46 26.99 13.63
CA ASN A 17 -16.08 27.10 14.09
C ASN A 17 -15.30 25.78 13.95
N ALA A 18 -15.98 24.62 14.03
CA ALA A 18 -15.36 23.31 13.85
C ALA A 18 -14.88 23.06 12.40
N SER A 19 -15.55 23.62 11.39
CA SER A 19 -15.16 23.49 9.98
C SER A 19 -13.89 24.26 9.59
N LEU A 20 -13.34 25.11 10.46
CA LEU A 20 -12.13 25.88 10.15
C LEU A 20 -10.82 25.09 10.40
N TYR A 21 -10.92 23.87 10.93
CA TYR A 21 -9.78 22.98 11.20
C TYR A 21 -9.67 21.82 10.20
N LEU A 22 -10.02 22.06 8.94
CA LEU A 22 -9.81 21.07 7.87
C LEU A 22 -8.31 20.97 7.56
N LEU A 23 -7.61 20.09 8.27
CA LEU A 23 -6.30 19.62 7.85
C LEU A 23 -6.54 18.69 6.65
N ALA A 24 -5.88 18.98 5.52
CA ALA A 24 -5.83 18.05 4.40
C ALA A 24 -5.19 16.76 4.90
N GLN A 25 -5.95 15.68 4.96
CA GLN A 25 -5.44 14.45 5.55
C GLN A 25 -4.62 13.70 4.52
N THR A 26 -3.63 13.01 5.06
CA THR A 26 -2.53 12.47 4.29
C THR A 26 -2.72 10.97 4.20
N VAL A 27 -2.86 10.44 2.98
CA VAL A 27 -3.01 9.00 2.78
C VAL A 27 -1.66 8.31 2.84
N TYR A 28 -1.58 7.22 3.59
CA TYR A 28 -0.33 6.48 3.82
C TYR A 28 -0.22 5.24 2.93
N THR A 29 0.99 4.96 2.46
CA THR A 29 1.30 3.70 1.78
C THR A 29 1.56 2.62 2.83
N PRO A 30 0.92 1.44 2.75
CA PRO A 30 1.13 0.38 3.72
C PRO A 30 2.58 -0.15 3.72
N MET A 31 3.08 -0.54 4.89
CA MET A 31 4.47 -0.99 5.12
C MET A 31 4.95 -2.17 4.27
N TRP A 32 4.03 -2.97 3.72
CA TRP A 32 4.36 -4.13 2.88
C TRP A 32 4.42 -3.80 1.38
N ASN A 33 4.32 -2.52 1.01
CA ASN A 33 4.50 -2.08 -0.36
C ASN A 33 6.00 -2.14 -0.74
N ASP A 34 6.29 -2.59 -1.95
CA ASP A 34 7.64 -2.77 -2.48
C ASP A 34 8.41 -1.45 -2.69
N VAL A 35 7.70 -0.31 -2.76
CA VAL A 35 8.32 1.01 -2.89
C VAL A 35 9.28 1.32 -1.75
N TYR A 36 9.03 0.80 -0.54
CA TYR A 36 9.90 1.05 0.62
C TYR A 36 11.29 0.48 0.37
N ASP A 37 11.38 -0.76 -0.10
CA ASP A 37 12.66 -1.40 -0.41
C ASP A 37 13.40 -0.66 -1.53
N PHE A 38 12.68 -0.14 -2.52
CA PHE A 38 13.26 0.66 -3.59
C PHE A 38 13.83 1.99 -3.06
N LEU A 39 13.04 2.75 -2.30
CA LEU A 39 13.45 4.03 -1.73
C LEU A 39 14.62 3.87 -0.75
N ASP A 40 14.59 2.85 0.11
CA ASP A 40 15.66 2.56 1.05
C ASP A 40 16.97 2.27 0.28
N ARG A 41 16.93 1.49 -0.82
CA ARG A 41 18.11 1.27 -1.69
C ARG A 41 18.61 2.56 -2.34
N GLN A 42 17.71 3.44 -2.80
CA GLN A 42 18.11 4.70 -3.43
C GLN A 42 18.67 5.72 -2.42
N SER A 43 18.15 5.74 -1.20
CA SER A 43 18.68 6.52 -0.08
C SER A 43 20.11 6.07 0.29
N LEU A 44 20.34 4.75 0.41
CA LEU A 44 21.67 4.20 0.67
C LEU A 44 22.72 4.58 -0.40
N LYS A 45 22.27 4.75 -1.65
CA LYS A 45 23.10 5.21 -2.78
C LYS A 45 23.27 6.73 -2.82
N GLN A 46 22.68 7.47 -1.89
CA GLN A 46 22.67 8.93 -1.83
C GLN A 46 22.06 9.60 -3.07
N ASN A 47 21.12 8.91 -3.73
CA ASN A 47 20.37 9.50 -4.83
C ASN A 47 19.26 10.43 -4.33
N ILE A 48 18.71 10.14 -3.15
CA ILE A 48 17.69 10.93 -2.44
C ILE A 48 18.02 11.04 -0.96
N GLU A 49 17.41 12.02 -0.31
CA GLU A 49 17.33 12.13 1.15
C GLU A 49 16.00 11.51 1.60
N LEU A 50 16.06 10.60 2.56
CA LEU A 50 14.90 9.86 3.05
C LEU A 50 14.85 9.98 4.57
N ASP A 51 13.75 10.55 5.07
CA ASP A 51 13.47 10.66 6.51
C ASP A 51 12.90 9.31 6.99
N ASP A 52 13.78 8.37 7.35
CA ASP A 52 13.42 7.00 7.67
C ASP A 52 13.06 6.77 9.15
N GLU A 53 13.02 7.84 9.95
CA GLU A 53 12.71 7.78 11.38
C GLU A 53 11.24 7.47 11.65
N VAL A 54 10.33 7.77 10.71
CA VAL A 54 8.89 7.59 10.88
C VAL A 54 8.26 6.93 9.65
N LYS A 55 7.71 5.73 9.84
CA LYS A 55 6.91 4.99 8.84
C LYS A 55 5.50 4.71 9.41
N PRO A 56 4.45 4.54 8.58
CA PRO A 56 4.45 4.55 7.13
C PRO A 56 4.61 5.96 6.53
N TYR A 57 5.14 6.02 5.32
CA TYR A 57 5.23 7.23 4.52
C TYR A 57 3.91 7.57 3.86
N SER A 58 3.69 8.87 3.68
CA SER A 58 2.56 9.33 2.89
C SER A 58 2.75 9.08 1.41
N ARG A 59 1.66 8.84 0.69
CA ARG A 59 1.67 8.70 -0.76
C ARG A 59 2.22 9.96 -1.44
N LYS A 60 1.87 11.15 -0.91
CA LYS A 60 2.40 12.43 -1.39
C LYS A 60 3.93 12.53 -1.20
N TYR A 61 4.44 12.15 -0.03
CA TYR A 61 5.89 12.14 0.24
C TYR A 61 6.63 11.17 -0.68
N ILE A 62 6.12 9.95 -0.85
CA ILE A 62 6.69 8.99 -1.79
C ILE A 62 6.70 9.56 -3.21
N ALA A 63 5.60 10.16 -3.66
CA ALA A 63 5.54 10.79 -4.98
C ALA A 63 6.59 11.90 -5.15
N THR A 64 6.86 12.71 -4.12
CA THR A 64 7.93 13.72 -4.17
C THR A 64 9.32 13.10 -4.30
N LEU A 65 9.60 12.00 -3.60
CA LEU A 65 10.87 11.29 -3.71
C LEU A 65 11.05 10.64 -5.10
N LEU A 66 9.97 10.09 -5.66
CA LEU A 66 10.00 9.53 -7.02
C LEU A 66 10.27 10.62 -8.07
N LEU A 67 9.73 11.83 -7.89
CA LEU A 67 10.05 12.97 -8.76
C LEU A 67 11.51 13.42 -8.62
N ASP A 68 12.04 13.45 -7.40
CA ASP A 68 13.46 13.78 -7.18
C ASP A 68 14.36 12.74 -7.88
N LEU A 69 14.06 11.45 -7.76
CA LEU A 69 14.75 10.39 -8.49
C LEU A 69 14.66 10.54 -10.02
N ASP A 70 13.48 10.90 -10.54
CA ASP A 70 13.27 11.11 -11.97
C ASP A 70 14.11 12.28 -12.50
N SER A 71 14.33 13.32 -11.69
CA SER A 71 15.24 14.42 -12.04
C SER A 71 16.72 13.99 -12.11
N LYS A 72 17.08 12.91 -11.42
CA LYS A 72 18.43 12.33 -11.31
C LYS A 72 18.55 10.99 -12.06
N LYS A 73 17.66 10.72 -13.01
CA LYS A 73 17.53 9.43 -13.71
C LYS A 73 18.83 8.91 -14.33
N GLU A 74 19.74 9.80 -14.70
CA GLU A 74 21.07 9.44 -15.23
C GLU A 74 21.97 8.74 -14.21
N LYS A 75 21.74 8.91 -12.90
CA LYS A 75 22.47 8.21 -11.83
C LYS A 75 21.96 6.78 -11.59
N LEU A 76 20.78 6.46 -12.12
CA LEU A 76 20.14 5.15 -11.95
C LEU A 76 20.62 4.20 -13.03
N HIS A 77 20.86 2.93 -12.68
CA HIS A 77 21.10 1.89 -13.68
C HIS A 77 19.81 1.52 -14.39
N GLN A 78 19.92 0.77 -15.50
CA GLN A 78 18.76 0.42 -16.31
C GLN A 78 17.61 -0.20 -15.50
N LEU A 79 17.90 -1.22 -14.67
CA LEU A 79 16.90 -1.87 -13.83
C LEU A 79 16.22 -0.88 -12.86
N GLU A 80 17.00 0.03 -12.27
CA GLU A 80 16.46 1.01 -11.30
C GLU A 80 15.58 2.06 -11.98
N ARG A 81 15.86 2.39 -13.25
CA ARG A 81 14.99 3.24 -14.06
C ARG A 81 13.67 2.54 -14.38
N GLU A 82 13.72 1.23 -14.64
CA GLU A 82 12.53 0.41 -14.87
C GLU A 82 11.70 0.29 -13.57
N GLU A 83 12.35 0.06 -12.42
CA GLU A 83 11.70 0.09 -11.09
C GLU A 83 11.07 1.46 -10.79
N LEU A 84 11.79 2.55 -11.06
CA LEU A 84 11.28 3.92 -10.88
C LEU A 84 10.00 4.14 -11.70
N GLU A 85 10.01 3.79 -12.99
CA GLU A 85 8.83 3.92 -13.83
C GLU A 85 7.69 3.03 -13.33
N PHE A 86 7.97 1.79 -12.92
CA PHE A 86 6.98 0.89 -12.32
C PHE A 86 6.31 1.50 -11.09
N HIS A 87 7.08 2.06 -10.15
CA HIS A 87 6.51 2.71 -8.96
C HIS A 87 5.71 3.98 -9.32
N LYS A 88 6.16 4.79 -10.28
CA LYS A 88 5.42 5.98 -10.74
C LYS A 88 4.01 5.64 -11.24
N GLN A 89 3.78 4.43 -11.77
CA GLN A 89 2.44 4.00 -12.19
C GLN A 89 1.45 3.88 -11.03
N GLU A 90 1.91 3.46 -9.85
CA GLU A 90 1.08 3.35 -8.65
C GLU A 90 0.74 4.73 -8.05
N TYR A 91 1.64 5.71 -8.18
CA TYR A 91 1.50 7.09 -7.68
C TYR A 91 1.04 8.08 -8.75
N ALA A 92 0.46 7.59 -9.85
CA ALA A 92 0.02 8.41 -10.97
C ALA A 92 -0.95 9.54 -10.58
N TYR A 93 -1.80 9.32 -9.58
CA TYR A 93 -2.72 10.34 -9.06
C TYR A 93 -1.96 11.51 -8.41
N GLU A 94 -1.02 11.22 -7.51
CA GLU A 94 -0.20 12.23 -6.84
C GLU A 94 0.72 12.98 -7.82
N LEU A 95 1.14 12.29 -8.89
CA LEU A 95 2.01 12.84 -9.95
C LEU A 95 1.25 13.55 -11.07
N ASN A 96 -0.09 13.56 -11.04
CA ASN A 96 -0.95 14.02 -12.15
C ASN A 96 -0.63 13.36 -13.51
N ASN A 97 -0.20 12.10 -13.50
CA ASN A 97 0.17 11.34 -14.70
C ASN A 97 -0.75 10.14 -14.95
N PHE A 98 -2.03 10.43 -15.21
CA PHE A 98 -3.06 9.41 -15.43
C PHE A 98 -2.83 8.54 -16.68
N GLN A 99 -2.02 9.00 -17.64
CA GLN A 99 -1.73 8.24 -18.86
C GLN A 99 -0.86 7.00 -18.60
N ASN A 100 -0.01 7.04 -17.57
CA ASN A 100 0.87 5.96 -17.19
C ASN A 100 0.42 5.29 -15.88
N GLU A 101 -0.86 5.38 -15.55
CA GLU A 101 -1.40 4.73 -14.35
C GLU A 101 -1.37 3.20 -14.50
N ARG A 102 -1.03 2.51 -13.39
CA ARG A 102 -1.02 1.04 -13.35
C ARG A 102 -2.40 0.50 -13.73
N TRP A 103 -2.45 -0.64 -14.41
CA TRP A 103 -3.71 -1.29 -14.72
C TRP A 103 -4.43 -1.77 -13.44
N TYR A 104 -5.73 -1.49 -13.37
CA TYR A 104 -6.65 -1.98 -12.35
C TYR A 104 -7.79 -2.75 -13.01
N LEU A 105 -8.30 -3.79 -12.36
CA LEU A 105 -9.50 -4.50 -12.83
C LEU A 105 -10.73 -3.58 -12.79
N PHE A 106 -10.78 -2.72 -11.77
CA PHE A 106 -11.75 -1.63 -11.68
C PHE A 106 -11.04 -0.38 -11.15
N SER A 107 -11.20 0.74 -11.85
CA SER A 107 -10.73 2.05 -11.40
C SER A 107 -11.81 3.08 -11.68
N HIS A 108 -12.15 3.85 -10.66
CA HIS A 108 -12.98 5.03 -10.76
C HIS A 108 -12.36 6.12 -9.91
N SER A 109 -12.25 7.34 -10.43
CA SER A 109 -11.70 8.48 -9.70
C SER A 109 -12.35 9.76 -10.17
N ASP A 110 -12.90 10.53 -9.23
CA ASP A 110 -13.41 11.88 -9.41
C ASP A 110 -12.78 12.84 -8.37
N SER A 111 -13.34 14.04 -8.20
CA SER A 111 -12.82 15.02 -7.23
C SER A 111 -13.12 14.71 -5.76
N LEU A 112 -14.04 13.79 -5.48
CA LEU A 112 -14.53 13.45 -4.15
C LEU A 112 -14.35 11.97 -3.78
N PHE A 113 -14.15 11.07 -4.73
CA PHE A 113 -14.08 9.64 -4.51
C PHE A 113 -13.11 8.99 -5.49
N SER A 114 -12.20 8.18 -4.96
CA SER A 114 -11.36 7.28 -5.73
C SER A 114 -11.58 5.86 -5.24
N LEU A 115 -11.75 4.90 -6.15
CA LEU A 115 -11.82 3.49 -5.84
C LEU A 115 -11.09 2.69 -6.89
N LYS A 116 -10.16 1.86 -6.42
CA LYS A 116 -9.30 1.02 -7.23
C LYS A 116 -9.36 -0.41 -6.72
N VAL A 117 -9.44 -1.36 -7.63
CA VAL A 117 -9.47 -2.80 -7.34
C VAL A 117 -8.48 -3.51 -8.27
N SER A 118 -7.55 -4.26 -7.69
CA SER A 118 -6.55 -5.04 -8.41
C SER A 118 -6.62 -6.51 -7.98
N PRO A 119 -6.59 -7.46 -8.93
CA PRO A 119 -6.36 -8.85 -8.60
C PRO A 119 -4.89 -9.04 -8.18
N ILE A 120 -4.66 -10.01 -7.30
CA ILE A 120 -3.35 -10.44 -6.87
C ILE A 120 -3.22 -11.93 -7.17
N ALA A 121 -2.16 -12.32 -7.86
CA ALA A 121 -1.81 -13.72 -8.03
C ALA A 121 -0.29 -13.87 -8.06
N GLY A 122 0.20 -15.00 -7.61
CA GLY A 122 1.60 -15.34 -7.76
C GLY A 122 1.89 -16.79 -7.42
N TYR A 123 3.07 -17.22 -7.86
CA TYR A 123 3.55 -18.58 -7.74
C TYR A 123 5.07 -18.55 -7.54
N GLY A 124 5.58 -19.42 -6.68
CA GLY A 124 7.01 -19.54 -6.43
C GLY A 124 7.41 -21.00 -6.30
N ILE A 125 8.61 -21.32 -6.73
CA ILE A 125 9.22 -22.64 -6.58
C ILE A 125 10.39 -22.55 -5.61
N SER A 126 10.62 -23.61 -4.83
CA SER A 126 11.70 -23.65 -3.84
C SER A 126 12.28 -25.05 -3.73
N THR A 127 13.59 -25.12 -3.50
CA THR A 127 14.33 -26.38 -3.36
C THR A 127 15.28 -26.24 -2.17
N VAL A 128 15.22 -27.18 -1.24
CA VAL A 128 16.09 -27.26 -0.06
C VAL A 128 16.72 -28.66 -0.04
N GLY A 129 17.99 -28.75 -0.42
CA GLY A 129 18.67 -30.04 -0.59
C GLY A 129 17.99 -30.89 -1.67
N SER A 130 17.58 -32.12 -1.33
CA SER A 130 16.81 -33.01 -2.21
C SER A 130 15.31 -32.70 -2.26
N ASN A 131 14.82 -31.86 -1.35
CA ASN A 131 13.39 -31.61 -1.21
C ASN A 131 12.98 -30.43 -2.07
N SER A 132 11.80 -30.51 -2.68
CA SER A 132 11.23 -29.43 -3.47
C SER A 132 9.81 -29.11 -3.03
N GLY A 133 9.41 -27.90 -3.33
CA GLY A 133 8.05 -27.44 -3.10
C GLY A 133 7.75 -26.16 -3.85
N HIS A 134 6.52 -25.72 -3.70
CA HIS A 134 6.01 -24.52 -4.34
C HIS A 134 5.07 -23.78 -3.41
N GLN A 135 4.95 -22.49 -3.66
CA GLN A 135 4.03 -21.59 -2.99
C GLN A 135 3.13 -20.94 -4.03
N ARG A 136 1.87 -20.71 -3.67
CA ARG A 136 0.91 -19.96 -4.47
C ARG A 136 0.19 -18.95 -3.61
N TRP A 137 -0.23 -17.86 -4.21
CA TRP A 137 -1.17 -16.94 -3.59
C TRP A 137 -2.11 -16.35 -4.61
N ILE A 138 -3.37 -16.18 -4.21
CA ILE A 138 -4.41 -15.54 -5.01
C ILE A 138 -5.22 -14.62 -4.11
N GLY A 139 -5.64 -13.48 -4.63
CA GLY A 139 -6.28 -12.46 -3.82
C GLY A 139 -6.74 -11.26 -4.60
N ALA A 140 -7.11 -10.23 -3.86
CA ALA A 140 -7.44 -8.93 -4.40
C ALA A 140 -6.99 -7.85 -3.41
N SER A 141 -6.52 -6.73 -3.95
CA SER A 141 -6.37 -5.50 -3.19
C SER A 141 -7.35 -4.45 -3.69
N THR A 142 -7.80 -3.62 -2.76
CA THR A 142 -8.56 -2.43 -3.05
C THR A 142 -8.04 -1.27 -2.23
N PHE A 143 -8.10 -0.10 -2.84
CA PHE A 143 -7.77 1.16 -2.21
C PHE A 143 -8.84 2.15 -2.63
N GLY A 144 -9.33 2.94 -1.68
CA GLY A 144 -10.24 4.02 -2.00
C GLY A 144 -10.10 5.19 -1.04
N THR A 145 -10.40 6.37 -1.57
CA THR A 145 -10.43 7.61 -0.82
C THR A 145 -11.77 8.28 -1.02
N TYR A 146 -12.22 9.01 -0.01
CA TYR A 146 -13.32 9.94 -0.12
C TYR A 146 -12.81 11.33 0.28
N SER A 147 -12.62 12.17 -0.73
CA SER A 147 -11.94 13.47 -0.66
C SER A 147 -10.57 13.31 0.02
N ASP A 148 -10.10 14.37 0.67
CA ASP A 148 -8.86 14.39 1.43
C ASP A 148 -9.08 14.02 2.91
N TRP A 149 -10.26 13.52 3.32
CA TRP A 149 -10.56 13.25 4.74
C TRP A 149 -10.82 11.78 5.07
N PHE A 150 -10.88 10.90 4.08
CA PHE A 150 -11.04 9.48 4.36
C PHE A 150 -10.28 8.65 3.34
N GLY A 151 -9.52 7.68 3.82
CA GLY A 151 -8.85 6.68 3.03
C GLY A 151 -9.02 5.31 3.64
N ALA A 152 -9.24 4.29 2.81
CA ALA A 152 -9.26 2.91 3.23
C ALA A 152 -8.53 2.03 2.22
N SER A 153 -7.82 1.03 2.71
CA SER A 153 -7.23 -0.02 1.89
C SER A 153 -7.52 -1.38 2.48
N PHE A 154 -7.69 -2.37 1.60
CA PHE A 154 -7.89 -3.75 1.96
C PHE A 154 -7.08 -4.63 1.01
N ASP A 155 -6.42 -5.63 1.55
CA ASP A 155 -5.66 -6.64 0.82
C ASP A 155 -6.00 -8.00 1.42
N ILE A 156 -6.62 -8.86 0.63
CA ILE A 156 -6.96 -10.23 1.02
C ILE A 156 -6.24 -11.19 0.10
N ARG A 157 -5.55 -12.17 0.70
CA ARG A 157 -4.81 -13.19 -0.03
C ARG A 157 -5.05 -14.54 0.60
N ASP A 158 -5.44 -15.50 -0.21
CA ASP A 158 -5.34 -16.91 0.12
C ASP A 158 -3.97 -17.44 -0.34
N LYS A 159 -3.29 -18.16 0.54
CA LYS A 159 -1.92 -18.62 0.35
C LYS A 159 -1.84 -20.12 0.59
N GLY A 160 -0.99 -20.78 -0.18
CA GLY A 160 -0.69 -22.20 -0.01
C GLY A 160 0.78 -22.48 -0.22
N GLU A 161 1.35 -23.33 0.63
CA GLU A 161 2.71 -23.82 0.56
C GLU A 161 2.65 -25.35 0.49
N PHE A 162 3.27 -25.95 -0.52
CA PHE A 162 3.16 -27.39 -0.81
C PHE A 162 4.50 -28.01 -1.15
N GLY A 163 4.69 -29.27 -0.79
CA GLY A 163 5.90 -30.05 -1.05
C GLY A 163 6.59 -30.53 0.22
N ASP A 164 7.69 -31.24 0.02
CA ASP A 164 8.41 -31.93 1.09
C ASP A 164 9.32 -30.99 1.90
N ASN A 165 9.48 -29.75 1.44
CA ASN A 165 10.27 -28.70 2.08
C ASN A 165 9.42 -27.69 2.87
N VAL A 166 8.11 -27.93 3.02
CA VAL A 166 7.21 -27.04 3.75
C VAL A 166 7.44 -27.15 5.25
N ASP A 167 7.93 -26.06 5.86
CA ASP A 167 8.00 -25.94 7.31
C ASP A 167 6.63 -25.54 7.88
N LYS A 168 5.93 -26.52 8.46
CA LYS A 168 4.60 -26.31 9.05
C LYS A 168 4.62 -25.56 10.38
N GLU A 169 5.71 -25.68 11.13
CA GLU A 169 5.84 -25.06 12.45
C GLU A 169 6.38 -23.63 12.34
N LYS A 170 6.98 -23.28 11.20
CA LYS A 170 7.60 -21.97 10.94
C LYS A 170 8.57 -21.60 12.06
N GLN A 171 9.37 -22.57 12.51
CA GLN A 171 10.36 -22.35 13.57
C GLN A 171 11.65 -21.83 12.94
N PHE A 172 12.22 -20.78 13.52
CA PHE A 172 13.48 -20.17 13.05
C PHE A 172 13.43 -19.63 11.60
N THR A 173 12.25 -19.28 11.09
CA THR A 173 12.08 -18.56 9.83
C THR A 173 11.92 -17.06 10.08
N PRO A 174 12.47 -16.19 9.22
CA PRO A 174 12.17 -14.75 9.26
C PRO A 174 10.74 -14.43 8.75
N GLN A 175 10.02 -15.41 8.22
CA GLN A 175 8.65 -15.21 7.73
C GLN A 175 7.68 -14.96 8.89
N THR A 176 6.71 -14.07 8.66
CA THR A 176 5.61 -13.85 9.60
C THR A 176 4.81 -15.13 9.81
N GLY A 177 4.55 -15.47 11.07
CA GLY A 177 3.68 -16.59 11.44
C GLY A 177 2.23 -16.34 10.99
N ALA A 178 1.50 -17.42 10.73
CA ALA A 178 0.10 -17.37 10.32
C ALA A 178 -0.69 -18.51 10.95
N TRP A 179 -2.02 -18.36 11.03
CA TRP A 179 -2.89 -19.46 11.41
C TRP A 179 -3.07 -20.40 10.21
N THR A 180 -2.42 -21.56 10.27
CA THR A 180 -2.36 -22.50 9.15
C THR A 180 -3.41 -23.61 9.29
N LYS A 181 -3.93 -24.05 8.15
CA LYS A 181 -4.72 -25.27 8.00
C LYS A 181 -3.89 -26.31 7.28
N SER A 182 -3.98 -27.55 7.74
CA SER A 182 -3.32 -28.67 7.06
C SER A 182 -3.97 -28.91 5.70
N ALA A 183 -3.16 -29.00 4.65
CA ALA A 183 -3.60 -29.36 3.31
C ALA A 183 -2.90 -30.66 2.86
N LYS A 184 -3.36 -31.27 1.77
CA LYS A 184 -2.69 -32.43 1.19
C LYS A 184 -1.31 -32.00 0.71
N ASN A 185 -0.27 -32.56 1.32
CA ASN A 185 1.13 -32.25 1.03
C ASN A 185 1.52 -30.76 1.27
N GLY A 186 0.96 -30.12 2.30
CA GLY A 186 1.28 -28.71 2.55
C GLY A 186 0.47 -28.06 3.67
N ILE A 187 0.44 -26.73 3.63
CA ILE A 187 -0.35 -25.86 4.49
C ILE A 187 -1.04 -24.79 3.65
N GLU A 188 -2.21 -24.37 4.09
CA GLU A 188 -2.94 -23.24 3.52
C GLU A 188 -3.30 -22.26 4.63
N TYR A 189 -3.30 -20.97 4.30
CA TYR A 189 -3.64 -19.90 5.22
C TYR A 189 -4.09 -18.68 4.44
N SER A 190 -4.88 -17.82 5.07
CA SER A 190 -5.36 -16.60 4.45
C SER A 190 -4.92 -15.40 5.27
N ASP A 191 -4.43 -14.37 4.57
CA ASP A 191 -4.05 -13.10 5.17
C ASP A 191 -5.06 -12.03 4.78
N VAL A 192 -5.43 -11.20 5.75
CA VAL A 192 -6.22 -9.99 5.54
C VAL A 192 -5.46 -8.83 6.15
N LYS A 193 -5.17 -7.82 5.34
CA LYS A 193 -4.55 -6.58 5.77
C LYS A 193 -5.48 -5.43 5.40
N GLY A 194 -5.65 -4.50 6.32
CA GLY A 194 -6.46 -3.32 6.09
C GLY A 194 -5.81 -2.09 6.73
N SER A 195 -6.07 -0.93 6.14
CA SER A 195 -5.69 0.36 6.71
C SER A 195 -6.85 1.33 6.56
N ILE A 196 -7.02 2.22 7.54
CA ILE A 196 -7.99 3.29 7.51
C ILE A 196 -7.25 4.57 7.92
N THR A 197 -7.59 5.68 7.26
CA THR A 197 -7.06 7.02 7.52
C THR A 197 -8.23 7.99 7.50
N TYR A 198 -8.31 8.87 8.51
CA TYR A 198 -9.37 9.87 8.72
C TYR A 198 -8.91 10.98 9.67
#